data_AF-A0A7C6EII8-F1
#
_entry.id   AF-A0A7C6EII8-F1
#
_cell.length_a   1.000
_cell.length_b   1.000
_cell.length_c   1.000
_cell.angle_alpha   90.00
_cell.angle_beta   90.00
_cell.angle_gamma   90.00
#
_symmetry.space_group_name_H-M   'P 1'
#
loop_
_entity.id
_entity.type
_entity.pdbx_description
1 polymer ?
#
loop_
_entity_poly.entity_id
_entity_poly.type
_entity_poly.pdbx_seq_one_letter_code
_entity_poly.pdbx_strand_id
1 'polypeptide(L)'
;MNLTIEETVRKTPKTRDRYVDFLRAFSIIVVVIGHWLSAVVIKNENGIRVNNAVGMFPGLWIITWILQVMPLFFFVGGFSNARTINSLKNKGESLSSFYKKRVVRLLKPTLFFLIFWIVVIIFLILLIPDWQRYRMAIIATIGPLWFLAVYLSVTLIAPLMLKLHRAKRLLIPIILLILTALVDFIRFKFDISVIAWLNVLFVWSFVHQIGYFYEDGSLVTLSEKWKILIAITGLCGLIILTSTGIFPKSMIGTGFEKISNMNPPTICIPFLSLWLIGLAMLLRDGINKWLNNSKPWFFVILVNRTIMTLYLWHLTAYTIAFLLLYQIGLGHHTIDNIGIWWLERSVFVIIPLIILIGLIKIFGRLESSGIKEGG
;
A
#
# COMPACT_ATOMS: atom_id res chain seq x y z
N MET A 1 -19.36 6.37 -22.33
CA MET A 1 -20.08 7.55 -21.79
C MET A 1 -19.09 8.34 -20.93
N ASN A 2 -18.45 9.35 -21.51
CA ASN A 2 -17.51 10.21 -20.80
C ASN A 2 -18.34 11.20 -19.97
N LEU A 3 -18.54 10.89 -18.68
CA LEU A 3 -19.13 11.83 -17.74
C LEU A 3 -18.23 13.06 -17.67
N THR A 4 -18.79 14.25 -17.78
CA THR A 4 -18.04 15.50 -17.57
C THR A 4 -17.57 15.59 -16.12
N ILE A 5 -16.55 16.40 -15.86
CA ILE A 5 -16.01 16.64 -14.51
C ILE A 5 -17.15 17.05 -13.56
N GLU A 6 -18.03 17.95 -14.01
CA GLU A 6 -19.13 18.48 -13.22
C GLU A 6 -20.20 17.44 -12.88
N GLU A 7 -20.58 16.57 -13.84
CA GLU A 7 -21.54 15.49 -13.57
C GLU A 7 -21.00 14.47 -12.56
N THR A 8 -19.72 14.13 -12.64
CA THR A 8 -19.07 13.18 -11.74
C THR A 8 -19.00 13.72 -10.32
N VAL A 9 -18.68 15.02 -10.18
CA VAL A 9 -18.65 15.71 -8.89
C VAL A 9 -20.07 15.81 -8.30
N ARG A 10 -21.07 16.18 -9.11
CA ARG A 10 -22.46 16.36 -8.68
C ARG A 10 -23.13 15.06 -8.24
N LYS A 11 -22.80 13.93 -8.88
CA LYS A 11 -23.33 12.58 -8.52
C LYS A 11 -22.69 11.98 -7.26
N THR A 12 -21.66 12.62 -6.70
CA THR A 12 -21.03 12.10 -5.47
C THR A 12 -21.93 12.36 -4.26
N PRO A 13 -22.29 11.34 -3.46
CA PRO A 13 -23.07 11.54 -2.24
C PRO A 13 -22.37 12.50 -1.27
N LYS A 14 -23.10 13.47 -0.73
CA LYS A 14 -22.58 14.42 0.29
C LYS A 14 -22.06 13.73 1.55
N THR A 15 -22.50 12.50 1.80
CA THR A 15 -22.06 11.67 2.93
C THR A 15 -20.68 11.06 2.72
N ARG A 16 -20.12 11.10 1.51
CA ARG A 16 -18.81 10.52 1.18
C ARG A 16 -17.67 11.34 1.78
N ASP A 17 -16.79 10.69 2.55
CA ASP A 17 -15.62 11.34 3.11
C ASP A 17 -14.54 11.49 2.03
N ARG A 18 -14.39 12.73 1.50
CA ARG A 18 -13.42 13.06 0.45
C ARG A 18 -11.98 12.85 0.91
N TYR A 19 -11.70 13.09 2.19
CA TYR A 19 -10.36 12.98 2.75
C TYR A 19 -9.87 11.53 2.77
N VAL A 20 -10.75 10.61 3.19
CA VAL A 20 -10.44 9.17 3.20
C VAL A 20 -10.16 8.65 1.79
N ASP A 21 -10.94 9.08 0.80
CA ASP A 21 -10.71 8.68 -0.59
C ASP A 21 -9.43 9.29 -1.17
N PHE A 22 -9.09 10.51 -0.78
CA PHE A 22 -7.80 11.11 -1.09
C PHE A 22 -6.67 10.29 -0.49
N LEU A 23 -6.71 9.95 0.81
CA LEU A 23 -5.68 9.13 1.44
C LEU A 23 -5.51 7.78 0.74
N ARG A 24 -6.62 7.15 0.30
CA ARG A 24 -6.56 5.91 -0.47
C ARG A 24 -5.84 6.10 -1.82
N ALA A 25 -6.25 7.12 -2.57
CA ALA A 25 -5.65 7.44 -3.88
C ALA A 25 -4.17 7.82 -3.75
N PHE A 26 -3.85 8.69 -2.80
CA PHE A 26 -2.50 9.11 -2.47
C PHE A 26 -1.62 7.90 -2.12
N SER A 27 -2.10 7.00 -1.26
CA SER A 27 -1.34 5.81 -0.87
C SER A 27 -0.99 4.93 -2.08
N ILE A 28 -1.94 4.70 -2.99
CA ILE A 28 -1.67 3.88 -4.17
C ILE A 28 -0.74 4.57 -5.16
N ILE A 29 -0.89 5.88 -5.38
CA ILE A 29 0.03 6.63 -6.25
C ILE A 29 1.45 6.59 -5.70
N VAL A 30 1.63 6.83 -4.40
CA VAL A 30 2.95 6.78 -3.76
C VAL A 30 3.55 5.38 -3.83
N VAL A 31 2.76 4.32 -3.66
CA VAL A 31 3.24 2.93 -3.85
C VAL A 31 3.67 2.67 -5.29
N VAL A 32 2.90 3.12 -6.28
CA VAL A 32 3.21 2.93 -7.70
C VAL A 32 4.51 3.65 -8.07
N ILE A 33 4.59 4.94 -7.78
CA ILE A 33 5.78 5.76 -8.07
C ILE A 33 6.98 5.27 -7.25
N GLY A 34 6.76 4.95 -5.97
CA GLY A 34 7.77 4.42 -5.06
C GLY A 34 8.41 3.14 -5.60
N HIS A 35 7.62 2.19 -6.08
CA HIS A 35 8.14 0.99 -6.71
C HIS A 35 9.01 1.30 -7.94
N TRP A 36 8.55 2.17 -8.84
CA TRP A 36 9.29 2.53 -10.06
C TRP A 36 10.61 3.25 -9.76
N LEU A 37 10.61 4.15 -8.77
CA LEU A 37 11.81 4.88 -8.35
C LEU A 37 12.78 3.99 -7.57
N SER A 38 12.25 3.10 -6.72
CA SER A 38 13.07 2.20 -5.89
C SER A 38 13.70 1.06 -6.69
N ALA A 39 13.10 0.64 -7.81
CA ALA A 39 13.59 -0.48 -8.58
C ALA A 39 14.90 -0.12 -9.31
N VAL A 40 15.98 -0.82 -8.94
CA VAL A 40 17.27 -0.77 -9.62
C VAL A 40 17.49 -2.13 -10.29
N VAL A 41 17.27 -2.19 -11.59
CA VAL A 41 17.42 -3.43 -12.36
C VAL A 41 18.85 -3.48 -12.90
N ILE A 42 19.59 -4.50 -12.49
CA ILE A 42 20.96 -4.76 -12.92
C ILE A 42 20.95 -6.03 -13.74
N LYS A 43 21.41 -5.96 -14.99
CA LYS A 43 21.55 -7.12 -15.86
C LYS A 43 23.04 -7.49 -15.96
N ASN A 44 23.38 -8.69 -15.51
CA ASN A 44 24.72 -9.26 -15.64
C ASN A 44 24.67 -10.54 -16.49
N GLU A 45 25.83 -11.13 -16.77
CA GLU A 45 25.95 -12.41 -17.50
C GLU A 45 25.08 -13.53 -16.86
N ASN A 46 24.95 -13.51 -15.53
CA ASN A 46 24.18 -14.48 -14.75
C ASN A 46 22.65 -14.20 -14.70
N GLY A 47 22.17 -13.14 -15.37
CA GLY A 47 20.74 -12.79 -15.46
C GLY A 47 20.39 -11.42 -14.87
N ILE A 48 19.09 -11.23 -14.59
CA ILE A 48 18.54 -9.96 -14.10
C ILE A 48 18.41 -10.00 -12.57
N ARG A 49 19.03 -9.03 -11.90
CA ARG A 49 18.85 -8.76 -10.47
C ARG A 49 18.06 -7.47 -10.29
N VAL A 50 17.14 -7.47 -9.32
CA VAL A 50 16.37 -6.28 -8.94
C VAL A 50 16.81 -5.89 -7.54
N ASN A 51 17.56 -4.81 -7.43
CA ASN A 51 17.97 -4.17 -6.19
C ASN A 51 17.02 -3.02 -5.84
N ASN A 52 17.18 -2.49 -4.62
CA ASN A 52 16.41 -1.36 -4.12
C ASN A 52 17.30 -0.12 -3.94
N ALA A 53 16.94 1.00 -4.57
CA ALA A 53 17.66 2.27 -4.49
C ALA A 53 17.81 2.76 -3.04
N VAL A 54 16.81 2.54 -2.18
CA VAL A 54 16.84 2.95 -0.77
C VAL A 54 17.95 2.24 0.01
N GLY A 55 18.23 0.97 -0.30
CA GLY A 55 19.32 0.24 0.32
C GLY A 55 20.68 0.51 -0.32
N MET A 56 20.70 1.01 -1.56
CA MET A 56 21.92 1.30 -2.32
C MET A 56 22.52 2.67 -1.97
N PHE A 57 21.68 3.69 -1.78
CA PHE A 57 22.13 5.06 -1.53
C PHE A 57 21.99 5.44 -0.04
N PRO A 58 23.09 5.84 0.62
CA PRO A 58 23.05 6.29 2.00
C PRO A 58 22.03 7.41 2.23
N GLY A 59 21.28 7.35 3.33
CA GLY A 59 20.33 8.39 3.73
C GLY A 59 18.94 8.32 3.07
N LEU A 60 18.76 7.63 1.93
CA LEU A 60 17.44 7.52 1.28
C LEU A 60 16.39 6.82 2.16
N TRP A 61 16.81 6.04 3.16
CA TRP A 61 15.92 5.42 4.14
C TRP A 61 15.03 6.45 4.85
N ILE A 62 15.44 7.71 5.00
CA ILE A 62 14.63 8.75 5.67
C ILE A 62 13.31 9.02 4.93
N ILE A 63 13.34 8.88 3.60
CA ILE A 63 12.16 9.05 2.75
C ILE A 63 11.10 8.01 3.11
N THR A 64 11.51 6.81 3.53
CA THR A 64 10.59 5.75 3.93
C THR A 64 9.79 6.12 5.19
N TRP A 65 10.26 7.04 6.03
CA TRP A 65 9.51 7.48 7.20
C TRP A 65 8.35 8.40 6.85
N ILE A 66 8.30 8.91 5.62
CA ILE A 66 7.25 9.82 5.13
C ILE A 66 6.43 9.14 4.02
N LEU A 67 7.10 8.42 3.12
CA LEU A 67 6.48 7.84 1.92
C LEU A 67 6.13 6.35 2.08
N GLN A 68 6.43 5.71 3.21
CA GLN A 68 5.92 4.36 3.45
C GLN A 68 4.45 4.42 3.87
N VAL A 69 3.58 4.58 2.88
CA VAL A 69 2.14 4.89 3.02
C VAL A 69 1.23 3.70 3.35
N MET A 70 1.77 2.49 3.46
CA MET A 70 0.97 1.30 3.83
C MET A 70 0.11 1.51 5.09
N PRO A 71 0.62 2.12 6.18
CA PRO A 71 -0.19 2.50 7.33
C PRO A 71 -1.42 3.35 7.00
N LEU A 72 -1.28 4.36 6.13
CA LEU A 72 -2.41 5.21 5.73
C LEU A 72 -3.48 4.41 4.98
N PHE A 73 -3.08 3.45 4.15
CA PHE A 73 -4.01 2.58 3.44
C PHE A 73 -4.79 1.66 4.40
N PHE A 74 -4.11 1.04 5.38
CA PHE A 74 -4.76 0.21 6.39
C PHE A 74 -5.65 1.04 7.33
N PHE A 75 -5.24 2.26 7.69
CA PHE A 75 -6.07 3.21 8.44
C PHE A 75 -7.39 3.52 7.70
N VAL A 76 -7.30 3.86 6.42
CA VAL A 76 -8.45 4.04 5.53
C VAL A 76 -9.29 2.76 5.41
N GLY A 77 -8.63 1.59 5.40
CA GLY A 77 -9.26 0.27 5.40
C GLY A 77 -10.14 0.04 6.64
N GLY A 78 -9.62 0.37 7.83
CA GLY A 78 -10.36 0.33 9.09
C GLY A 78 -11.63 1.15 9.05
N PHE A 79 -11.52 2.44 8.71
CA PHE A 79 -12.68 3.33 8.54
C PHE A 79 -13.70 2.77 7.54
N SER A 80 -13.22 2.37 6.35
CA SER A 80 -14.08 1.90 5.27
C SER A 80 -14.84 0.62 5.65
N ASN A 81 -14.20 -0.29 6.39
CA ASN A 81 -14.81 -1.54 6.84
C ASN A 81 -15.83 -1.27 7.94
N ALA A 82 -15.50 -0.46 8.96
CA ALA A 82 -16.44 -0.09 10.01
C ALA A 82 -17.71 0.55 9.44
N ARG A 83 -17.55 1.54 8.54
CA ARG A 83 -18.67 2.22 7.91
C ARG A 83 -19.55 1.29 7.07
N THR A 84 -18.94 0.34 6.36
CA THR A 84 -19.68 -0.66 5.57
C THR A 84 -20.47 -1.60 6.49
N ILE A 85 -19.85 -2.11 7.56
CA ILE A 85 -20.50 -3.00 8.52
C ILE A 85 -21.68 -2.29 9.19
N ASN A 86 -21.52 -1.01 9.55
CA ASN A 86 -22.57 -0.18 10.13
C ASN A 86 -23.73 0.04 9.16
N SER A 87 -23.41 0.35 7.90
CA SER A 87 -24.44 0.52 6.88
C SER A 87 -25.23 -0.77 6.61
N LEU A 88 -24.57 -1.94 6.59
CA LEU A 88 -25.25 -3.22 6.40
C LEU A 88 -26.17 -3.55 7.58
N LYS A 89 -25.69 -3.33 8.81
CA LYS A 89 -26.50 -3.49 10.02
C LYS A 89 -27.75 -2.61 9.98
N ASN A 90 -27.63 -1.36 9.57
CA ASN A 90 -28.76 -0.43 9.46
C ASN A 90 -29.76 -0.83 8.37
N LYS A 91 -29.31 -1.54 7.33
CA LYS A 91 -30.16 -2.07 6.24
C LYS A 91 -30.72 -3.47 6.52
N GLY A 92 -30.42 -4.08 7.67
CA GLY A 92 -30.80 -5.46 7.97
C GLY A 92 -30.09 -6.52 7.12
N GLU A 93 -29.00 -6.18 6.42
CA GLU A 93 -28.23 -7.12 5.61
C GLU A 93 -27.28 -7.97 6.49
N SER A 94 -27.05 -9.21 6.08
CA SER A 94 -26.18 -10.14 6.81
C SER A 94 -24.68 -9.85 6.63
N LEU A 95 -23.86 -10.27 7.60
CA LEU A 95 -22.39 -10.21 7.49
C LEU A 95 -21.84 -11.07 6.34
N SER A 96 -22.58 -12.09 5.88
CA SER A 96 -22.21 -12.87 4.70
C SER A 96 -22.15 -12.00 3.43
N SER A 97 -23.07 -11.03 3.30
CA SER A 97 -23.06 -10.03 2.23
C SER A 97 -21.76 -9.20 2.25
N PHE A 98 -21.29 -8.80 3.44
CA PHE A 98 -20.01 -8.10 3.62
C PHE A 98 -18.83 -8.93 3.09
N TYR A 99 -18.72 -10.18 3.54
CA TYR A 99 -17.62 -11.05 3.14
C TYR A 99 -17.62 -11.33 1.64
N LYS A 100 -18.77 -11.73 1.08
CA LYS A 100 -18.92 -12.03 -0.35
C LYS A 100 -18.54 -10.83 -1.21
N LYS A 101 -19.09 -9.64 -0.93
CA LYS A 101 -18.81 -8.41 -1.69
C LYS A 101 -17.31 -8.06 -1.64
N ARG A 102 -16.66 -8.17 -0.47
CA ARG A 102 -15.23 -7.84 -0.30
C ARG A 102 -14.31 -8.84 -0.98
N VAL A 103 -14.56 -10.14 -0.77
CA VAL A 103 -13.76 -11.23 -1.34
C VAL A 103 -13.84 -11.21 -2.87
N VAL A 104 -15.04 -11.16 -3.44
CA VAL A 104 -15.22 -11.16 -4.91
C VAL A 104 -14.56 -9.95 -5.55
N ARG A 105 -14.72 -8.75 -4.95
CA ARG A 105 -14.12 -7.52 -5.47
C ARG A 105 -12.59 -7.55 -5.49
N LEU A 106 -11.96 -8.18 -4.50
CA LEU A 106 -10.50 -8.28 -4.40
C LEU A 106 -9.95 -9.46 -5.22
N LEU A 107 -10.58 -10.64 -5.13
CA LEU A 107 -10.07 -11.85 -5.79
C LEU A 107 -10.31 -11.86 -7.29
N LYS A 108 -11.44 -11.36 -7.80
CA LYS A 108 -11.75 -11.46 -9.24
C LYS A 108 -10.70 -10.76 -10.14
N PRO A 109 -10.30 -9.49 -9.90
CA PRO A 109 -9.23 -8.86 -10.69
C PRO A 109 -7.88 -9.54 -10.48
N THR A 110 -7.63 -10.03 -9.27
CA THR A 110 -6.36 -10.67 -8.89
C THR A 110 -6.19 -12.03 -9.56
N LEU A 111 -7.24 -12.85 -9.61
CA LEU A 111 -7.24 -14.12 -10.33
C LEU A 111 -6.99 -13.92 -11.81
N PHE A 112 -7.62 -12.91 -12.42
CA PHE A 112 -7.34 -12.55 -13.81
C PHE A 112 -5.87 -12.19 -14.02
N PHE A 113 -5.31 -11.35 -13.15
CA PHE A 113 -3.89 -10.99 -13.18
C PHE A 113 -2.96 -12.20 -13.00
N LEU A 114 -3.28 -13.11 -12.07
CA LEU A 114 -2.52 -14.33 -11.84
C LEU A 114 -2.55 -15.25 -13.05
N ILE A 115 -3.72 -15.48 -13.64
CA ILE A 115 -3.87 -16.28 -14.87
C ILE A 115 -3.03 -15.68 -16.00
N PHE A 116 -3.10 -14.35 -16.18
CA PHE A 116 -2.27 -13.65 -17.17
C PHE A 116 -0.77 -13.93 -16.96
N TRP A 117 -0.27 -13.77 -15.73
CA TRP A 117 1.15 -14.02 -15.45
C TRP A 117 1.54 -15.50 -15.51
N ILE A 118 0.66 -16.43 -15.14
CA ILE A 118 0.90 -17.87 -15.34
C ILE A 118 1.10 -18.16 -16.82
N VAL A 119 0.24 -17.62 -17.70
CA VAL A 119 0.37 -17.77 -19.15
C VAL A 119 1.70 -17.18 -19.63
N VAL A 120 2.06 -15.96 -19.21
CA VAL A 120 3.34 -15.34 -19.53
C VAL A 120 4.52 -16.21 -19.10
N ILE A 121 4.50 -16.76 -17.89
CA ILE A 121 5.55 -17.64 -17.36
C ILE A 121 5.66 -18.92 -18.20
N ILE A 122 4.54 -19.55 -18.57
CA ILE A 122 4.55 -20.75 -19.44
C ILE A 122 5.20 -20.43 -20.79
N PHE A 123 4.84 -19.31 -21.42
CA PHE A 123 5.48 -18.89 -22.67
C PHE A 123 6.97 -18.61 -22.50
N LEU A 124 7.40 -17.98 -21.40
CA LEU A 124 8.82 -17.76 -21.11
C LEU A 124 9.58 -19.09 -20.98
N ILE A 125 9.01 -20.08 -20.28
CA ILE A 125 9.62 -21.39 -20.09
C ILE A 125 9.76 -22.14 -21.43
N LEU A 126 8.76 -22.06 -22.30
CA LEU A 126 8.72 -22.79 -23.56
C LEU A 126 9.56 -22.16 -24.67
N LEU A 127 9.68 -20.82 -24.71
CA LEU A 127 10.26 -20.09 -25.84
C LEU A 127 11.64 -19.49 -25.56
N ILE A 128 12.02 -19.28 -24.29
CA ILE A 128 13.26 -18.60 -23.94
C ILE A 128 14.22 -19.58 -23.24
N PRO A 129 15.31 -20.00 -23.91
CA PRO A 129 16.41 -20.68 -23.24
C PRO A 129 16.92 -19.85 -22.06
N ASP A 130 17.28 -20.51 -20.96
CA ASP A 130 17.71 -19.87 -19.72
C ASP A 130 16.69 -18.91 -19.07
N TRP A 131 15.39 -19.19 -19.20
CA TRP A 131 14.31 -18.39 -18.59
C TRP A 131 14.51 -18.12 -17.08
N GLN A 132 15.23 -18.99 -16.38
CA GLN A 132 15.57 -18.86 -14.97
C GLN A 132 16.29 -17.54 -14.65
N ARG A 133 17.01 -16.96 -15.62
CA ARG A 133 17.66 -15.64 -15.53
C ARG A 133 16.67 -14.50 -15.29
N TYR A 134 15.39 -14.68 -15.59
CA TYR A 134 14.32 -13.69 -15.40
C TYR A 134 13.49 -13.92 -14.12
N ARG A 135 13.77 -14.99 -13.36
CA ARG A 135 12.98 -15.37 -12.17
C ARG A 135 12.83 -14.24 -11.17
N MET A 136 13.90 -13.49 -10.90
CA MET A 136 13.86 -12.37 -9.95
C MET A 136 12.99 -11.21 -10.45
N ALA A 137 12.98 -10.94 -11.76
CA ALA A 137 12.09 -9.93 -12.34
C ALA A 137 10.63 -10.36 -12.22
N ILE A 138 10.32 -11.64 -12.48
CA ILE A 138 8.96 -12.19 -12.33
C ILE A 138 8.50 -12.09 -10.87
N ILE A 139 9.35 -12.54 -9.92
CA ILE A 139 9.06 -12.44 -8.48
C ILE A 139 8.86 -10.99 -8.06
N ALA A 140 9.68 -10.06 -8.56
CA ALA A 140 9.51 -8.64 -8.25
C ALA A 140 8.15 -8.11 -8.76
N THR A 141 7.73 -8.51 -9.97
CA THR A 141 6.49 -8.03 -10.59
C THR A 141 5.23 -8.54 -9.91
N ILE A 142 5.18 -9.81 -9.51
CA ILE A 142 4.05 -10.38 -8.75
C ILE A 142 4.17 -10.15 -7.24
N GLY A 143 5.37 -9.78 -6.77
CA GLY A 143 5.74 -9.64 -5.38
C GLY A 143 4.71 -8.86 -4.56
N PRO A 144 4.25 -7.67 -4.99
CA PRO A 144 3.30 -6.87 -4.22
C PRO A 144 2.04 -7.61 -3.79
N LEU A 145 1.59 -8.68 -4.47
CA LEU A 145 0.37 -9.43 -4.15
C LEU A 145 0.27 -9.89 -2.69
N TRP A 146 1.40 -10.04 -1.97
CA TRP A 146 1.39 -10.32 -0.53
C TRP A 146 0.57 -9.29 0.24
N PHE A 147 0.65 -8.00 -0.13
CA PHE A 147 -0.11 -6.93 0.51
C PHE A 147 -1.62 -7.15 0.38
N LEU A 148 -2.08 -7.64 -0.77
CA LEU A 148 -3.49 -7.92 -0.98
C LEU A 148 -3.97 -9.07 -0.09
N ALA A 149 -3.15 -10.11 0.07
CA ALA A 149 -3.45 -11.20 1.00
C ALA A 149 -3.57 -10.69 2.44
N VAL A 150 -2.65 -9.83 2.88
CA VAL A 150 -2.71 -9.20 4.21
C VAL A 150 -3.94 -8.30 4.35
N TYR A 151 -4.22 -7.45 3.37
CA TYR A 151 -5.39 -6.57 3.38
C TYR A 151 -6.70 -7.36 3.44
N LEU A 152 -6.78 -8.47 2.71
CA LEU A 152 -7.93 -9.38 2.78
C LEU A 152 -8.05 -10.00 4.18
N SER A 153 -6.97 -10.54 4.75
CA SER A 153 -6.97 -11.13 6.09
C SER A 153 -7.46 -10.15 7.15
N VAL A 154 -6.95 -8.91 7.15
CA VAL A 154 -7.38 -7.86 8.09
C VAL A 154 -8.84 -7.46 7.85
N THR A 155 -9.29 -7.46 6.59
CA THR A 155 -10.69 -7.20 6.24
C THR A 155 -11.63 -8.31 6.72
N LEU A 156 -11.20 -9.58 6.69
CA LEU A 156 -12.01 -10.72 7.15
C LEU A 156 -12.21 -10.70 8.67
N ILE A 157 -11.18 -10.29 9.44
CA ILE A 157 -11.29 -10.14 10.90
C ILE A 157 -11.93 -8.81 11.33
N ALA A 158 -12.22 -7.90 10.40
CA ALA A 158 -12.72 -6.55 10.72
C ALA A 158 -14.01 -6.55 11.58
N PRO A 159 -15.02 -7.43 11.35
CA PRO A 159 -16.21 -7.46 12.20
C PRO A 159 -15.92 -7.82 13.66
N LEU A 160 -15.02 -8.78 13.90
CA LEU A 160 -14.56 -9.13 15.24
C LEU A 160 -13.82 -7.95 15.89
N MET A 161 -12.86 -7.38 15.17
CA MET A 161 -12.07 -6.25 15.64
C MET A 161 -12.92 -5.01 15.94
N LEU A 162 -13.99 -4.77 15.17
CA LEU A 162 -14.95 -3.69 15.42
C LEU A 162 -15.82 -3.95 16.66
N LYS A 163 -16.20 -5.21 16.91
CA LYS A 163 -16.89 -5.60 18.16
C LYS A 163 -15.98 -5.35 19.36
N LEU A 164 -14.71 -5.72 19.27
CA LEU A 164 -13.71 -5.48 20.30
C LEU A 164 -13.46 -3.98 20.53
N HIS A 165 -13.37 -3.19 19.44
CA HIS A 165 -13.27 -1.73 19.50
C HIS A 165 -14.41 -1.16 20.35
N ARG A 166 -15.66 -1.53 20.04
CA ARG A 166 -16.84 -1.02 20.76
C ARG A 166 -16.85 -1.39 22.24
N ALA A 167 -16.37 -2.57 22.59
CA ALA A 167 -16.33 -3.04 23.97
C ALA A 167 -15.22 -2.37 24.79
N LYS A 168 -14.01 -2.22 24.22
CA LYS A 168 -12.81 -1.78 24.93
C LYS A 168 -11.90 -0.91 24.04
N ARG A 169 -12.41 0.22 23.55
CA ARG A 169 -11.78 1.11 22.55
C ARG A 169 -10.28 1.31 22.77
N LEU A 170 -9.86 1.79 23.95
CA LEU A 170 -8.47 2.13 24.23
C LEU A 170 -7.58 0.92 24.56
N LEU A 171 -8.16 -0.15 25.11
CA LEU A 171 -7.40 -1.32 25.54
C LEU A 171 -6.93 -2.16 24.36
N ILE A 172 -7.73 -2.29 23.30
CA ILE A 172 -7.41 -3.15 22.15
C ILE A 172 -6.15 -2.69 21.40
N PRO A 173 -5.95 -1.39 21.05
CA PRO A 173 -4.70 -0.93 20.47
C PRO A 173 -3.49 -1.20 21.37
N ILE A 174 -3.62 -1.02 22.70
CA ILE A 174 -2.53 -1.28 23.65
C ILE A 174 -2.17 -2.77 23.66
N ILE A 175 -3.17 -3.67 23.71
CA ILE A 175 -2.94 -5.11 23.64
C ILE A 175 -2.25 -5.49 22.33
N LEU A 176 -2.69 -4.97 21.18
CA LEU A 176 -2.08 -5.25 19.88
C LEU A 176 -0.62 -4.78 19.81
N LEU A 177 -0.31 -3.63 20.41
CA LEU A 177 1.05 -3.11 20.51
C LEU A 177 1.94 -4.00 21.40
N ILE A 178 1.43 -4.42 22.56
CA ILE A 178 2.14 -5.33 23.48
C ILE A 178 2.38 -6.69 22.80
N LEU A 179 1.38 -7.26 22.14
CA LEU A 179 1.52 -8.51 21.39
C LEU A 179 2.56 -8.39 20.28
N THR A 180 2.60 -7.26 19.58
CA THR A 180 3.61 -6.99 18.55
C THR A 180 5.02 -6.96 19.15
N ALA A 181 5.20 -6.27 20.27
CA ALA A 181 6.48 -6.20 20.97
C ALA A 181 6.90 -7.59 21.53
N LEU A 182 5.94 -8.38 22.01
CA LEU A 182 6.19 -9.73 22.52
C LEU A 182 6.63 -10.68 21.40
N VAL A 183 6.00 -10.62 20.23
CA VAL A 183 6.41 -11.40 19.04
C VAL A 183 7.82 -10.99 18.60
N ASP A 184 8.11 -9.69 18.57
CA ASP A 184 9.45 -9.18 18.26
C ASP A 184 10.49 -9.64 19.30
N PHE A 185 10.13 -9.65 20.57
CA PHE A 185 10.99 -10.18 21.63
C PHE A 185 11.26 -11.68 21.44
N ILE A 186 10.22 -12.49 21.24
CA ILE A 186 10.36 -13.94 21.09
C ILE A 186 11.19 -14.28 19.86
N ARG A 187 10.91 -13.65 18.70
CA ARG A 187 11.63 -13.96 17.47
C ARG A 187 13.12 -13.66 17.59
N PHE A 188 13.50 -12.59 18.29
CA PHE A 188 14.91 -12.19 18.41
C PHE A 188 15.62 -12.89 19.56
N LYS A 189 14.92 -13.17 20.67
CA LYS A 189 15.50 -13.83 21.83
C LYS A 189 15.72 -15.33 21.60
N PHE A 190 14.82 -15.98 20.87
CA PHE A 190 14.82 -17.43 20.64
C PHE A 190 15.14 -17.82 19.18
N ASP A 191 15.41 -16.84 18.30
CA ASP A 191 15.69 -17.04 16.87
C ASP A 191 14.57 -17.79 16.10
N ILE A 192 13.33 -17.69 16.59
CA ILE A 192 12.15 -18.33 15.98
C ILE A 192 11.53 -17.38 14.95
N SER A 193 12.10 -17.29 13.76
CA SER A 193 11.67 -16.35 12.71
C SER A 193 10.20 -16.53 12.28
N VAL A 194 9.66 -17.74 12.35
CA VAL A 194 8.28 -18.06 11.93
C VAL A 194 7.23 -17.31 12.76
N ILE A 195 7.49 -17.05 14.05
CA ILE A 195 6.53 -16.36 14.92
C ILE A 195 6.29 -14.90 14.48
N ALA A 196 7.25 -14.31 13.76
CA ALA A 196 7.15 -12.94 13.27
C ALA A 196 5.95 -12.74 12.34
N TRP A 197 5.45 -13.79 11.69
CA TRP A 197 4.24 -13.72 10.85
C TRP A 197 2.97 -13.37 11.65
N LEU A 198 2.93 -13.61 12.96
CA LEU A 198 1.81 -13.17 13.81
C LEU A 198 1.66 -11.64 13.82
N ASN A 199 2.78 -10.90 13.68
CA ASN A 199 2.72 -9.44 13.61
C ASN A 199 1.96 -8.93 12.40
N VAL A 200 1.84 -9.71 11.33
CA VAL A 200 0.97 -9.33 10.20
C VAL A 200 -0.45 -9.05 10.72
N LEU A 201 -0.97 -9.91 11.59
CA LEU A 201 -2.30 -9.68 12.15
C LEU A 201 -2.28 -8.56 13.19
N PHE A 202 -1.31 -8.55 14.12
CA PHE A 202 -1.31 -7.59 15.23
C PHE A 202 -1.05 -6.14 14.79
N VAL A 203 -0.02 -5.92 13.97
CA VAL A 203 0.34 -4.59 13.46
C VAL A 203 -0.76 -4.02 12.60
N TRP A 204 -1.23 -4.76 11.59
CA TRP A 204 -2.21 -4.20 10.67
C TRP A 204 -3.59 -4.07 11.30
N SER A 205 -3.91 -4.92 12.29
CA SER A 205 -5.10 -4.70 13.14
C SER A 205 -4.95 -3.45 14.00
N PHE A 206 -3.78 -3.16 14.56
CA PHE A 206 -3.53 -1.93 15.33
C PHE A 206 -3.79 -0.70 14.47
N VAL A 207 -3.27 -0.68 13.24
CA VAL A 207 -3.51 0.42 12.30
C VAL A 207 -4.99 0.53 11.91
N HIS A 208 -5.66 -0.62 11.69
CA HIS A 208 -7.11 -0.65 11.44
C HIS A 208 -7.93 -0.08 12.61
N GLN A 209 -7.52 -0.34 13.86
CA GLN A 209 -8.19 0.20 15.05
C GLN A 209 -8.16 1.73 15.05
N ILE A 210 -7.04 2.36 14.66
CA ILE A 210 -6.96 3.82 14.50
C ILE A 210 -8.01 4.32 13.49
N GLY A 211 -8.25 3.55 12.43
CA GLY A 211 -9.33 3.81 11.46
C GLY A 211 -10.73 3.79 12.06
N TYR A 212 -10.98 2.96 13.08
CA TYR A 212 -12.26 2.92 13.80
C TYR A 212 -12.46 4.15 14.69
N PHE A 213 -11.39 4.67 15.31
CA PHE A 213 -11.45 5.97 16.02
C PHE A 213 -11.73 7.14 15.07
N TYR A 214 -11.32 7.05 13.81
CA TYR A 214 -11.72 8.03 12.81
C TYR A 214 -13.21 7.88 12.42
N GLU A 215 -13.72 6.65 12.31
CA GLU A 215 -15.12 6.38 11.96
C GLU A 215 -16.11 6.83 13.03
N ASP A 216 -15.79 6.61 14.31
CA ASP A 216 -16.63 7.04 15.43
C ASP A 216 -16.47 8.53 15.79
N GLY A 217 -15.62 9.24 15.05
CA GLY A 217 -15.39 10.68 15.18
C GLY A 217 -14.39 11.08 16.27
N SER A 218 -13.99 10.18 17.17
CA SER A 218 -13.10 10.52 18.29
C SER A 218 -11.74 11.07 17.85
N LEU A 219 -11.14 10.50 16.80
CA LEU A 219 -9.87 10.99 16.24
C LEU A 219 -10.03 12.36 15.57
N VAL A 220 -11.21 12.63 14.98
CA VAL A 220 -11.50 13.91 14.30
C VAL A 220 -11.64 15.03 15.34
N THR A 221 -12.36 14.75 16.43
CA THR A 221 -12.63 15.70 17.52
C THR A 221 -11.45 15.96 18.45
N LEU A 222 -10.35 15.20 18.33
CA LEU A 222 -9.13 15.47 19.10
C LEU A 222 -8.63 16.89 18.81
N SER A 223 -8.18 17.57 19.87
CA SER A 223 -7.49 18.85 19.73
C SER A 223 -6.20 18.69 18.95
N GLU A 224 -5.74 19.77 18.34
CA GLU A 224 -4.50 19.78 17.57
C GLU A 224 -3.29 19.33 18.41
N LYS A 225 -3.25 19.73 19.69
CA LYS A 225 -2.21 19.29 20.65
C LYS A 225 -2.12 17.77 20.75
N TRP A 226 -3.25 17.05 20.82
CA TRP A 226 -3.25 15.59 20.87
C TRP A 226 -2.84 14.95 19.53
N LYS A 227 -3.23 15.54 18.40
CA LYS A 227 -2.80 15.09 17.07
C LYS A 227 -1.28 15.24 16.89
N ILE A 228 -0.71 16.35 17.37
CA ILE A 228 0.75 16.58 17.43
C ILE A 228 1.41 15.54 18.34
N LEU A 229 0.86 15.30 19.53
CA LEU A 229 1.43 14.34 20.47
C LEU A 229 1.48 12.93 19.86
N ILE A 230 0.41 12.49 19.18
CA ILE A 230 0.38 11.21 18.46
C ILE A 230 1.52 11.13 17.42
N ALA A 231 1.70 12.19 16.62
CA ALA A 231 2.75 12.24 15.61
C ALA A 231 4.15 12.16 16.26
N ILE A 232 4.41 12.98 17.28
CA ILE A 232 5.69 13.03 17.98
C ILE A 232 5.98 11.70 18.68
N THR A 233 5.00 11.08 19.34
CA THR A 233 5.16 9.75 19.94
C THR A 233 5.56 8.70 18.90
N GLY A 234 4.92 8.72 17.73
CA GLY A 234 5.30 7.87 16.60
C GLY A 234 6.75 8.08 16.16
N LEU A 235 7.14 9.34 15.95
CA LEU A 235 8.48 9.70 15.49
C LEU A 235 9.57 9.36 16.52
N CYS A 236 9.36 9.73 17.79
CA CYS A 236 10.29 9.41 18.87
C CYS A 236 10.44 7.90 19.05
N GLY A 237 9.35 7.14 18.98
CA GLY A 237 9.40 5.68 19.04
C GLY A 237 10.23 5.08 17.89
N LEU A 238 10.07 5.59 16.67
CA LEU A 238 10.91 5.18 15.53
C LEU A 238 12.39 5.50 15.75
N ILE A 239 12.71 6.71 16.21
CA ILE A 239 14.10 7.13 16.48
C ILE A 239 14.72 6.20 17.53
N ILE A 240 14.01 5.94 18.64
CA ILE A 240 14.50 5.09 19.72
C ILE A 240 14.74 3.67 19.20
N LEU A 241 13.74 3.05 18.58
CA LEU A 241 13.83 1.67 18.10
C LEU A 241 14.93 1.49 17.05
N THR A 242 15.04 2.40 16.09
CA THR A 242 16.05 2.30 15.02
C THR A 242 17.45 2.70 15.46
N SER A 243 17.60 3.35 16.61
CA SER A 243 18.91 3.64 17.23
C SER A 243 19.48 2.45 18.03
N THR A 244 18.67 1.42 18.32
CA THR A 244 19.14 0.23 19.06
C THR A 244 20.09 -0.67 18.25
N GLY A 245 20.13 -0.51 16.92
CA GLY A 245 20.85 -1.41 16.01
C GLY A 245 20.12 -2.74 15.73
N ILE A 246 19.02 -3.04 16.44
CA ILE A 246 18.21 -4.24 16.23
C ILE A 246 17.31 -4.07 15.00
N PHE A 247 16.66 -2.92 14.89
CA PHE A 247 15.72 -2.61 13.82
C PHE A 247 16.41 -1.77 12.75
N PRO A 248 16.25 -2.10 11.45
CA PRO A 248 16.80 -1.29 10.38
C PRO A 248 16.13 0.09 10.34
N LYS A 249 16.84 1.10 9.86
CA LYS A 249 16.28 2.45 9.70
C LYS A 249 15.25 2.52 8.56
N SER A 250 15.39 1.67 7.54
CA SER A 250 14.44 1.59 6.43
C SER A 250 13.11 0.96 6.87
N MET A 251 12.00 1.59 6.48
CA MET A 251 10.63 1.07 6.70
C MET A 251 10.12 0.20 5.54
N ILE A 252 10.99 -0.07 4.55
CA ILE A 252 10.73 -1.00 3.44
C ILE A 252 11.78 -2.11 3.41
N GLY A 253 11.46 -3.25 2.79
CA GLY A 253 12.45 -4.27 2.48
C GLY A 253 13.36 -3.81 1.35
N THR A 254 14.64 -3.62 1.62
CA THR A 254 15.62 -3.23 0.59
C THR A 254 16.41 -4.42 0.04
N GLY A 255 16.47 -5.52 0.80
CA GLY A 255 17.32 -6.69 0.52
C GLY A 255 18.77 -6.52 0.99
N PHE A 256 19.16 -5.35 1.51
CA PHE A 256 20.50 -5.10 2.06
C PHE A 256 20.58 -5.39 3.56
N GLU A 257 19.48 -5.18 4.30
CA GLU A 257 19.42 -5.53 5.72
C GLU A 257 18.94 -6.98 5.93
N LYS A 258 19.45 -7.63 6.98
CA LYS A 258 19.07 -9.02 7.35
C LYS A 258 17.58 -9.15 7.70
N ILE A 259 17.00 -8.09 8.24
CA ILE A 259 15.60 -8.02 8.69
C ILE A 259 14.94 -6.86 7.95
N SER A 260 13.68 -7.03 7.55
CA SER A 260 12.84 -5.95 7.04
C SER A 260 11.83 -5.54 8.11
N ASN A 261 11.61 -4.23 8.27
CA ASN A 261 10.51 -3.74 9.12
C ASN A 261 9.11 -4.06 8.56
N MET A 262 9.00 -4.48 7.28
CA MET A 262 7.73 -4.59 6.56
C MET A 262 7.31 -6.03 6.28
N ASN A 263 8.24 -6.99 6.26
CA ASN A 263 7.94 -8.37 5.88
C ASN A 263 8.82 -9.40 6.63
N PRO A 264 8.33 -10.01 7.72
CA PRO A 264 7.10 -9.66 8.45
C PRO A 264 7.20 -8.32 9.20
N PRO A 265 6.08 -7.63 9.50
CA PRO A 265 6.14 -6.32 10.13
C PRO A 265 6.69 -6.36 11.56
N THR A 266 7.33 -5.28 11.97
CA THR A 266 7.94 -5.14 13.30
C THR A 266 7.20 -4.10 14.12
N ILE A 267 7.58 -3.96 15.40
CA ILE A 267 7.09 -2.92 16.30
C ILE A 267 7.34 -1.50 15.76
N CYS A 268 8.28 -1.31 14.83
CA CYS A 268 8.49 -0.02 14.16
C CYS A 268 7.25 0.43 13.37
N ILE A 269 6.48 -0.48 12.77
CA ILE A 269 5.36 -0.12 11.90
C ILE A 269 4.19 0.52 12.67
N PRO A 270 3.78 0.05 13.87
CA PRO A 270 2.85 0.79 14.72
C PRO A 270 3.29 2.24 15.01
N PHE A 271 4.57 2.47 15.33
CA PHE A 271 5.09 3.83 15.58
C PHE A 271 5.13 4.68 14.31
N LEU A 272 5.53 4.11 13.17
CA LEU A 272 5.40 4.76 11.85
C LEU A 272 3.94 5.14 11.55
N SER A 273 3.00 4.28 11.93
CA SER A 273 1.57 4.52 11.72
C SER A 273 1.09 5.71 12.53
N LEU A 274 1.50 5.82 13.80
CA LEU A 274 1.20 6.99 14.64
C LEU A 274 1.80 8.28 14.06
N TRP A 275 3.05 8.22 13.58
CA TRP A 275 3.71 9.34 12.92
C TRP A 275 2.93 9.82 11.68
N LEU A 276 2.67 8.90 10.73
CA LEU A 276 2.03 9.23 9.46
C LEU A 276 0.55 9.62 9.62
N ILE A 277 -0.19 8.91 10.48
CA ILE A 277 -1.61 9.23 10.73
C ILE A 277 -1.73 10.53 11.51
N GLY A 278 -0.85 10.79 12.48
CA GLY A 278 -0.78 12.07 13.19
C GLY A 278 -0.57 13.24 12.23
N LEU A 279 0.44 13.15 11.35
CA LEU A 279 0.67 14.14 10.29
C LEU A 279 -0.54 14.29 9.35
N ALA A 280 -1.11 13.18 8.90
CA ALA A 280 -2.30 13.19 8.06
C ALA A 280 -3.46 13.92 8.77
N MET A 281 -3.68 13.68 10.06
CA MET A 281 -4.75 14.34 10.81
C MET A 281 -4.51 15.85 11.00
N LEU A 282 -3.24 16.30 11.08
CA LEU A 282 -2.89 17.72 11.11
C LEU A 282 -3.14 18.41 9.76
N LEU A 283 -2.85 17.72 8.65
CA LEU A 283 -3.06 18.24 7.30
C LEU A 283 -4.51 18.12 6.80
N ARG A 284 -5.37 17.42 7.55
CA ARG A 284 -6.72 17.04 7.13
C ARG A 284 -7.57 18.22 6.66
N ASP A 285 -7.61 19.31 7.43
CA ASP A 285 -8.51 20.42 7.13
C ASP A 285 -8.04 21.23 5.91
N GLY A 286 -6.72 21.41 5.75
CA GLY A 286 -6.13 22.01 4.55
C GLY A 286 -6.42 21.18 3.30
N ILE A 287 -6.24 19.85 3.39
CA ILE A 287 -6.55 18.93 2.29
C ILE A 287 -8.04 18.93 1.97
N ASN A 288 -8.93 18.93 2.96
CA ASN A 288 -10.38 19.01 2.74
C ASN A 288 -10.78 20.31 2.02
N LYS A 289 -10.20 21.46 2.41
CA LYS A 289 -10.41 22.74 1.71
C LYS A 289 -9.97 22.64 0.25
N TRP A 290 -8.81 22.05 -0.01
CA TRP A 290 -8.31 21.85 -1.36
C TRP A 290 -9.20 20.90 -2.19
N LEU A 291 -9.70 19.83 -1.59
CA LEU A 291 -10.62 18.86 -2.20
C LEU A 291 -12.04 19.39 -2.41
N ASN A 292 -12.38 20.59 -1.93
CA ASN A 292 -13.62 21.25 -2.31
C ASN A 292 -13.59 21.72 -3.77
N ASN A 293 -12.40 21.90 -4.35
CA ASN A 293 -12.24 22.20 -5.77
C ASN A 293 -12.54 20.99 -6.66
N SER A 294 -13.24 21.21 -7.78
CA SER A 294 -13.67 20.13 -8.69
C SER A 294 -12.52 19.35 -9.33
N LYS A 295 -11.41 20.02 -9.67
CA LYS A 295 -10.26 19.37 -10.37
C LYS A 295 -9.54 18.34 -9.49
N PRO A 296 -9.03 18.68 -8.28
CA PRO A 296 -8.45 17.70 -7.36
C PRO A 296 -9.41 16.55 -7.01
N TRP A 297 -10.67 16.87 -6.76
CA TRP A 297 -11.65 15.86 -6.39
C TRP A 297 -11.94 14.88 -7.54
N PHE A 298 -12.05 15.38 -8.77
CA PHE A 298 -12.21 14.54 -9.95
C PHE A 298 -11.04 13.58 -10.14
N PHE A 299 -9.80 14.05 -9.94
CA PHE A 299 -8.62 13.19 -10.00
C PHE A 299 -8.67 12.08 -8.95
N VAL A 300 -9.04 12.40 -7.70
CA VAL A 300 -9.23 11.40 -6.63
C VAL A 300 -10.29 10.37 -7.00
N ILE A 301 -11.41 10.78 -7.61
CA ILE A 301 -12.43 9.85 -8.10
C ILE A 301 -11.85 8.94 -9.19
N LEU A 302 -11.14 9.50 -10.17
CA LEU A 302 -10.57 8.74 -11.29
C LEU A 302 -9.64 7.63 -10.76
N VAL A 303 -8.73 7.98 -9.86
CA VAL A 303 -7.79 7.03 -9.26
C VAL A 303 -8.52 5.96 -8.45
N ASN A 304 -9.50 6.34 -7.62
CA ASN A 304 -10.27 5.37 -6.84
C ASN A 304 -11.10 4.40 -7.71
N ARG A 305 -11.51 4.82 -8.91
CA ARG A 305 -12.27 3.96 -9.85
C ARG A 305 -11.40 2.91 -10.54
N THR A 306 -10.09 3.13 -10.61
CA THR A 306 -9.14 2.23 -11.29
C THR A 306 -8.09 1.70 -10.32
N ILE A 307 -8.39 1.68 -9.03
CA ILE A 307 -7.39 1.49 -7.99
C ILE A 307 -6.82 0.07 -7.98
N MET A 308 -7.68 -0.94 -8.24
CA MET A 308 -7.22 -2.33 -8.33
C MET A 308 -6.41 -2.53 -9.60
N THR A 309 -6.84 -1.95 -10.71
CA THR A 309 -6.09 -2.02 -11.97
C THR A 309 -4.73 -1.33 -11.86
N LEU A 310 -4.68 -0.13 -11.27
CA LEU A 310 -3.43 0.58 -10.99
C LEU A 310 -2.45 -0.28 -10.17
N TYR A 311 -2.94 -0.86 -9.08
CA TYR A 311 -2.12 -1.63 -8.14
C TYR A 311 -1.67 -2.99 -8.68
N LEU A 312 -2.47 -3.67 -9.51
CA LEU A 312 -2.07 -4.97 -10.07
C LEU A 312 -1.09 -4.80 -11.24
N TRP A 313 -1.32 -3.80 -12.10
CA TRP A 313 -0.62 -3.71 -13.39
C TRP A 313 0.59 -2.78 -13.40
N HIS A 314 0.85 -1.98 -12.36
CA HIS A 314 1.93 -0.98 -12.40
C HIS A 314 3.33 -1.58 -12.55
N LEU A 315 3.61 -2.73 -11.93
CA LEU A 315 4.90 -3.40 -12.13
C LEU A 315 4.96 -4.11 -13.48
N THR A 316 3.84 -4.59 -14.01
CA THR A 316 3.79 -5.12 -15.39
C THR A 316 4.11 -4.01 -16.39
N ALA A 317 3.52 -2.82 -16.21
CA ALA A 317 3.83 -1.64 -17.02
C ALA A 317 5.31 -1.24 -16.91
N TYR A 318 5.87 -1.29 -15.69
CA TYR A 318 7.29 -1.04 -15.46
C TYR A 318 8.18 -2.09 -16.14
N THR A 319 7.85 -3.37 -16.05
CA THR A 319 8.60 -4.44 -16.74
C THR A 319 8.62 -4.21 -18.25
N ILE A 320 7.46 -3.90 -18.85
CA ILE A 320 7.37 -3.61 -20.29
C ILE A 320 8.21 -2.38 -20.64
N ALA A 321 8.05 -1.28 -19.89
CA ALA A 321 8.83 -0.06 -20.09
C ALA A 321 10.33 -0.34 -20.00
N PHE A 322 10.76 -1.08 -18.98
CA PHE A 322 12.15 -1.44 -18.78
C PHE A 322 12.69 -2.23 -19.97
N LEU A 323 11.97 -3.25 -20.44
CA LEU A 323 12.40 -4.04 -21.60
C LEU A 323 12.53 -3.20 -22.87
N LEU A 324 11.65 -2.22 -23.08
CA LEU A 324 11.72 -1.32 -24.24
C LEU A 324 12.89 -0.33 -24.14
N LEU A 325 13.06 0.29 -22.97
CA LEU A 325 14.10 1.30 -22.73
C LEU A 325 15.51 0.69 -22.72
N TYR A 326 15.63 -0.54 -22.20
CA TYR A 326 16.89 -1.28 -22.19
C TYR A 326 17.43 -1.53 -23.60
N GLN A 327 16.57 -1.77 -24.59
CA GLN A 327 16.98 -2.00 -25.99
C GLN A 327 17.63 -0.77 -26.65
N ILE A 328 17.28 0.43 -26.19
CA ILE A 328 17.82 1.69 -26.71
C ILE A 328 18.95 2.27 -25.84
N GLY A 329 19.50 1.45 -24.94
CA GLY A 329 20.67 1.80 -24.12
C GLY A 329 20.37 2.49 -22.79
N LEU A 330 19.10 2.67 -22.41
CA LEU A 330 18.72 3.29 -21.14
C LEU A 330 18.57 2.25 -20.03
N GLY A 331 18.94 2.59 -18.79
CA GLY A 331 18.89 1.67 -17.64
C GLY A 331 20.10 0.75 -17.53
N HIS A 332 21.15 0.98 -18.33
CA HIS A 332 22.45 0.31 -18.21
C HIS A 332 23.33 0.89 -17.09
N HIS A 333 23.12 2.16 -16.76
CA HIS A 333 23.93 2.87 -15.78
C HIS A 333 23.25 2.85 -14.41
N THR A 334 23.66 1.95 -13.51
CA THR A 334 23.01 1.83 -12.19
C THR A 334 23.83 2.34 -11.02
N ILE A 335 25.17 2.21 -11.06
CA ILE A 335 26.05 2.57 -9.93
C ILE A 335 27.20 3.45 -10.39
N ASP A 336 27.73 3.20 -11.59
CA ASP A 336 28.95 3.85 -12.08
C ASP A 336 28.72 5.32 -12.50
N ASN A 337 27.47 5.73 -12.69
CA ASN A 337 27.11 7.13 -12.97
C ASN A 337 25.77 7.53 -12.34
N ILE A 338 25.84 7.94 -11.07
CA ILE A 338 24.67 8.33 -10.26
C ILE A 338 23.89 9.50 -10.90
N GLY A 339 24.59 10.44 -11.54
CA GLY A 339 23.97 11.60 -12.19
C GLY A 339 23.08 11.19 -13.35
N ILE A 340 23.60 10.34 -14.25
CA ILE A 340 22.83 9.80 -15.38
C ILE A 340 21.67 8.96 -14.88
N TRP A 341 21.88 8.12 -13.86
CA TRP A 341 20.81 7.29 -13.29
C TRP A 341 19.61 8.12 -12.80
N TRP A 342 19.85 9.26 -12.15
CA TRP A 342 18.78 10.17 -11.72
C TRP A 342 18.08 10.88 -12.87
N LEU A 343 18.80 11.23 -13.94
CA LEU A 343 18.19 11.80 -15.16
C LEU A 343 17.26 10.79 -15.83
N GLU A 344 17.68 9.52 -15.90
CA GLU A 344 16.88 8.44 -16.48
C GLU A 344 15.57 8.18 -15.69
N ARG A 345 15.53 8.45 -14.37
CA ARG A 345 14.34 8.19 -13.54
C ARG A 345 13.07 8.86 -14.08
N SER A 346 13.18 10.06 -14.66
CA SER A 346 12.03 10.74 -15.27
C SER A 346 11.41 9.90 -16.39
N VAL A 347 12.25 9.29 -17.23
CA VAL A 347 11.84 8.40 -18.32
C VAL A 347 11.26 7.10 -17.74
N PHE A 348 11.90 6.53 -16.71
CA PHE A 348 11.45 5.34 -15.98
C PHE A 348 10.23 5.59 -15.06
N VAL A 349 9.64 6.79 -15.07
CA VAL A 349 8.34 7.10 -14.47
C VAL A 349 7.31 7.41 -15.55
N ILE A 350 7.67 8.21 -16.56
CA ILE A 350 6.74 8.65 -17.61
C ILE A 350 6.34 7.48 -18.52
N ILE A 351 7.28 6.65 -18.96
CA ILE A 351 7.00 5.56 -19.92
C ILE A 351 6.14 4.46 -19.27
N PRO A 352 6.44 3.95 -18.06
CA PRO A 352 5.52 3.05 -17.36
C PRO A 352 4.14 3.67 -17.13
N LEU A 353 4.05 4.97 -16.86
CA LEU A 353 2.77 5.65 -16.68
C LEU A 353 1.93 5.63 -17.96
N ILE A 354 2.53 5.89 -19.13
CA ILE A 354 1.83 5.82 -20.42
C ILE A 354 1.31 4.39 -20.67
N ILE A 355 2.15 3.39 -20.45
CA ILE A 355 1.78 1.98 -20.60
C ILE A 355 0.66 1.62 -19.62
N LEU A 356 0.77 2.04 -18.36
CA LEU A 356 -0.23 1.78 -17.33
C LEU A 356 -1.58 2.41 -17.67
N ILE A 357 -1.60 3.63 -18.20
CA ILE A 357 -2.83 4.28 -18.70
C ILE A 357 -3.45 3.46 -19.84
N GLY A 358 -2.63 2.90 -20.73
CA GLY A 358 -3.07 1.96 -21.77
C GLY A 358 -3.72 0.70 -21.17
N LEU A 359 -3.04 0.05 -20.21
CA LEU A 359 -3.55 -1.13 -19.51
C LEU A 359 -4.85 -0.84 -18.77
N ILE A 360 -4.99 0.33 -18.15
CA ILE A 360 -6.24 0.77 -17.51
C ILE A 360 -7.37 0.91 -18.52
N LYS A 361 -7.12 1.42 -19.72
CA LYS A 361 -8.16 1.52 -20.77
C LYS A 361 -8.62 0.13 -21.26
N ILE A 362 -7.70 -0.84 -21.32
CA ILE A 362 -7.98 -2.22 -21.74
C ILE A 362 -8.70 -3.00 -20.64
N PHE A 363 -8.12 -3.05 -19.44
CA PHE A 363 -8.55 -3.92 -18.34
C PHE A 363 -9.48 -3.24 -17.33
N GLY A 364 -9.52 -1.90 -17.25
CA GLY A 364 -10.36 -1.17 -16.30
C GLY A 364 -11.86 -1.39 -16.50
N ARG A 365 -12.28 -1.90 -17.68
CA ARG A 365 -13.66 -2.35 -17.90
C ARG A 365 -14.06 -3.48 -16.95
N LEU A 366 -13.15 -4.39 -16.61
CA LEU A 366 -13.38 -5.50 -15.69
C LEU A 366 -13.70 -5.01 -14.26
N GLU A 367 -13.09 -3.89 -13.85
CA GLU A 367 -13.34 -3.23 -12.57
C GLU A 367 -14.71 -2.51 -12.56
N SER A 368 -15.10 -1.91 -13.69
CA SER A 368 -16.39 -1.20 -13.83
C SER A 368 -17.63 -2.11 -13.84
N SER A 369 -17.50 -3.36 -14.29
CA SER A 369 -18.58 -4.35 -14.27
C SER A 369 -19.01 -4.75 -12.85
N GLY A 370 -18.12 -4.67 -11.85
CA GLY A 370 -18.46 -4.97 -10.45
C GLY A 370 -19.21 -3.84 -9.73
N ILE A 371 -19.20 -2.61 -10.26
CA ILE A 371 -19.88 -1.45 -9.65
C ILE A 371 -21.37 -1.43 -10.01
N LYS A 372 -21.77 -2.01 -11.15
CA LYS A 372 -23.18 -2.04 -11.57
C LYS A 372 -24.06 -2.99 -10.75
N GLU A 373 -23.50 -3.95 -10.04
CA GLU A 373 -24.25 -4.94 -9.25
C GLU A 373 -24.37 -4.58 -7.76
N GLY A 374 -23.87 -3.41 -7.32
CA GLY A 374 -23.75 -3.11 -5.88
C GLY A 374 -23.99 -1.65 -5.48
N GLY A 375 -24.69 -0.87 -6.31
CA GLY A 375 -25.18 0.47 -5.96
C GLY A 375 -26.32 0.41 -4.96
#